data_AF-A0A1Y3QP40-F1
#
_entry.id   AF-A0A1Y3QP40-F1
#
_cell.length_a   1.000
_cell.length_b   1.000
_cell.length_c   1.000
_cell.angle_alpha   90.00
_cell.angle_beta   90.00
_cell.angle_gamma   90.00
#
_symmetry.space_group_name_H-M   'P 1'
#
loop_
_entity.id
_entity.type
_entity.pdbx_description
1 polymer ?
#
loop_
_entity_poly.entity_id
_entity_poly.type
_entity_poly.pdbx_seq_one_letter_code
_entity_poly.pdbx_strand_id
1 'polypeptide(L)'
;MAIHEAEMKRTAAEKHAWRGFVGGKWKKQIDVRDFIMQNVTPYYGDESFLAGPTEATKALWDMIRQLSMEEIRKGGVLDVDVNTVSTITAFGPGYLDKAKEKIVGLQTDKPFKRAIQPFGGIRMVEQACKAYGFEVPKEIIKIFTEYRKTHNQGVFDAYTDEMRLARKAGIITGLPDAYGRGRIIGDYRRVPLYGLDFLIERKKEALKQLTGVMTDDLIRRREELTEQIRALEELGRMVERLVVLAEGRVAADGPVRRVVSDAALLASTGLRPPGTVAAMQAFAAAGLPVRTDCLTVDEVCDEVARAAGGVRRA
;
A
#
# COMPACT_ATOMS: atom_id res chain seq x y z
N MET A 1 20.44 -9.24 28.89
CA MET A 1 19.84 -7.96 29.30
C MET A 1 19.27 -7.17 28.12
N ALA A 2 20.04 -6.84 27.08
CA ALA A 2 19.56 -6.04 25.94
C ALA A 2 18.38 -6.66 25.13
N ILE A 3 18.34 -7.99 24.97
CA ILE A 3 17.23 -8.70 24.31
C ILE A 3 15.94 -8.58 25.14
N HIS A 4 16.06 -8.70 26.46
CA HIS A 4 14.94 -8.59 27.39
C HIS A 4 14.41 -7.15 27.46
N GLU A 5 15.30 -6.16 27.31
CA GLU A 5 14.94 -4.74 27.24
C GLU A 5 14.23 -4.36 25.92
N ALA A 6 14.64 -4.95 24.80
CA ALA A 6 13.97 -4.82 23.51
C ALA A 6 12.58 -5.50 23.51
N GLU A 7 12.45 -6.66 24.16
CA GLU A 7 11.16 -7.34 24.39
C GLU A 7 10.25 -6.56 25.36
N MET A 8 10.80 -6.01 26.44
CA MET A 8 10.07 -5.14 27.38
C MET A 8 9.66 -3.80 26.76
N LYS A 9 10.46 -3.23 25.85
CA LYS A 9 10.06 -2.05 25.09
C LYS A 9 9.02 -2.41 24.03
N ARG A 10 9.05 -3.57 23.39
CA ARG A 10 8.00 -4.04 22.44
C ARG A 10 6.62 -4.08 23.11
N THR A 11 6.55 -4.65 24.31
CA THR A 11 5.30 -4.86 25.06
C THR A 11 4.60 -3.59 25.55
N ALA A 12 5.23 -2.40 25.57
CA ALA A 12 4.60 -1.18 26.09
C ALA A 12 3.70 -0.44 25.07
N ALA A 13 4.04 -0.42 23.77
CA ALA A 13 3.22 0.26 22.75
C ALA A 13 2.19 -0.64 22.06
N GLU A 14 2.44 -1.96 21.99
CA GLU A 14 1.40 -2.95 21.63
C GLU A 14 0.18 -2.85 22.57
N LYS A 15 0.38 -2.38 23.81
CA LYS A 15 -0.67 -2.23 24.82
C LYS A 15 -1.64 -1.06 24.58
N HIS A 16 -1.32 -0.08 23.72
CA HIS A 16 -2.14 1.15 23.63
C HIS A 16 -3.06 1.22 22.41
N ALA A 17 -2.63 0.79 21.22
CA ALA A 17 -3.53 0.71 20.05
C ALA A 17 -4.59 -0.40 20.22
N TRP A 18 -4.27 -1.43 21.01
CA TRP A 18 -5.18 -2.53 21.36
C TRP A 18 -5.89 -2.33 22.71
N ARG A 19 -5.86 -1.10 23.24
CA ARG A 19 -6.50 -0.76 24.51
C ARG A 19 -8.01 -1.02 24.42
N GLY A 20 -8.56 -1.67 25.44
CA GLY A 20 -9.99 -1.99 25.51
C GLY A 20 -10.41 -3.22 24.71
N PHE A 21 -9.57 -3.77 23.84
CA PHE A 21 -9.89 -5.02 23.15
C PHE A 21 -9.61 -6.25 24.01
N VAL A 22 -10.57 -7.17 23.99
CA VAL A 22 -10.46 -8.53 24.51
C VAL A 22 -9.35 -9.25 23.75
N GLY A 23 -8.35 -9.70 24.50
CA GLY A 23 -7.20 -10.42 23.96
C GLY A 23 -7.56 -11.84 23.51
N GLY A 24 -6.77 -12.37 22.59
CA GLY A 24 -6.92 -13.74 22.09
C GLY A 24 -5.64 -14.22 21.38
N LYS A 25 -5.77 -15.23 20.54
CA LYS A 25 -4.69 -15.70 19.65
C LYS A 25 -4.21 -14.58 18.75
N TRP A 26 -5.12 -13.69 18.34
CA TRP A 26 -4.84 -12.55 17.48
C TRP A 26 -3.74 -11.61 17.99
N LYS A 27 -3.42 -11.58 19.30
CA LYS A 27 -2.31 -10.77 19.84
C LYS A 27 -0.92 -11.39 19.62
N LYS A 28 -0.86 -12.70 19.33
CA LYS A 28 0.38 -13.46 19.17
C LYS A 28 0.65 -13.85 17.71
N GLN A 29 -0.39 -13.99 16.91
CA GLN A 29 -0.32 -14.39 15.51
C GLN A 29 -1.33 -13.61 14.66
N ILE A 30 -1.16 -13.62 13.33
CA ILE A 30 -2.10 -13.02 12.40
C ILE A 30 -3.40 -13.83 12.40
N ASP A 31 -4.42 -13.34 13.10
CA ASP A 31 -5.73 -13.99 13.23
C ASP A 31 -6.85 -12.92 13.34
N VAL A 32 -7.19 -12.32 12.20
CA VAL A 32 -8.25 -11.29 12.12
C VAL A 32 -9.62 -11.86 12.53
N ARG A 33 -9.85 -13.16 12.32
CA ARG A 33 -11.11 -13.81 12.70
C ARG A 33 -11.24 -13.86 14.21
N ASP A 34 -10.22 -14.33 14.91
CA ASP A 34 -10.21 -14.33 16.37
C ASP A 34 -10.37 -12.91 16.92
N PHE A 35 -9.70 -11.91 16.36
CA PHE A 35 -9.93 -10.50 16.75
C PHE A 35 -11.41 -10.10 16.66
N ILE A 36 -12.07 -10.36 15.52
CA ILE A 36 -13.47 -10.01 15.30
C ILE A 36 -14.38 -10.75 16.28
N MET A 37 -14.22 -12.07 16.39
CA MET A 37 -15.09 -12.88 17.25
C MET A 37 -15.00 -12.49 18.73
N GLN A 38 -13.82 -12.03 19.18
CA GLN A 38 -13.61 -11.59 20.56
C GLN A 38 -14.10 -10.17 20.84
N ASN A 39 -14.24 -9.32 19.82
CA ASN A 39 -14.42 -7.86 20.00
C ASN A 39 -15.61 -7.26 19.25
N VAL A 40 -16.33 -8.02 18.43
CA VAL A 40 -17.54 -7.54 17.77
C VAL A 40 -18.66 -7.40 18.81
N THR A 41 -19.37 -6.28 18.78
CA THR A 41 -20.64 -6.12 19.50
C THR A 41 -21.76 -6.37 18.51
N PRO A 42 -22.49 -7.49 18.58
CA PRO A 42 -23.66 -7.70 17.74
C PRO A 42 -24.69 -6.59 17.98
N TYR A 43 -25.20 -6.02 16.91
CA TYR A 43 -26.24 -5.00 16.95
C TYR A 43 -27.55 -5.61 16.43
N TYR A 44 -28.59 -5.58 17.27
CA TYR A 44 -29.92 -6.13 16.98
C TYR A 44 -31.02 -5.06 16.91
N GLY A 45 -30.64 -3.77 16.94
CA GLY A 45 -31.58 -2.66 16.77
C GLY A 45 -31.87 -2.35 15.30
N ASP A 46 -32.41 -1.16 15.03
CA ASP A 46 -32.78 -0.68 13.70
C ASP A 46 -31.87 0.48 13.22
N GLU A 47 -32.21 1.09 12.09
CA GLU A 47 -31.48 2.18 11.46
C GLU A 47 -31.68 3.58 12.10
N SER A 48 -32.46 3.69 13.19
CA SER A 48 -32.80 4.99 13.78
C SER A 48 -31.59 5.81 14.27
N PHE A 49 -30.46 5.17 14.56
CA PHE A 49 -29.22 5.84 14.95
C PHE A 49 -28.39 6.39 13.77
N LEU A 50 -28.77 6.10 12.52
CA LEU A 50 -27.99 6.50 11.35
C LEU A 50 -27.98 8.02 11.17
N ALA A 51 -26.78 8.58 11.03
CA ALA A 51 -26.59 9.99 10.69
C ALA A 51 -26.61 10.18 9.16
N GLY A 52 -27.15 11.32 8.71
CA GLY A 52 -27.13 11.74 7.32
C GLY A 52 -25.74 12.22 6.83
N PRO A 53 -25.60 12.50 5.53
CA PRO A 53 -24.34 12.96 4.96
C PRO A 53 -23.96 14.36 5.46
N THR A 54 -22.68 14.57 5.72
CA THR A 54 -22.13 15.89 6.04
C THR A 54 -22.10 16.80 4.82
N GLU A 55 -22.01 18.12 5.02
CA GLU A 55 -21.83 19.07 3.91
C GLU A 55 -20.55 18.82 3.11
N ALA A 56 -19.47 18.37 3.76
CA ALA A 56 -18.25 17.97 3.08
C ALA A 56 -18.49 16.75 2.16
N THR A 57 -19.25 15.76 2.65
CA THR A 57 -19.64 14.58 1.87
C THR A 57 -20.49 14.96 0.65
N LYS A 58 -21.49 15.83 0.82
CA LYS A 58 -22.33 16.31 -0.29
C LYS A 58 -21.49 17.04 -1.34
N ALA A 59 -20.63 17.96 -0.92
CA ALA A 59 -19.76 18.70 -1.82
C ALA A 59 -18.80 17.79 -2.61
N LEU A 60 -18.16 16.82 -1.94
CA LEU A 60 -17.29 15.84 -2.60
C LEU A 60 -18.08 14.97 -3.60
N TRP A 61 -19.29 14.56 -3.23
CA TRP A 61 -20.16 13.77 -4.10
C TRP A 61 -20.59 14.54 -5.35
N ASP A 62 -20.92 15.82 -5.22
CA ASP A 62 -21.26 16.65 -6.37
C ASP A 62 -20.08 16.82 -7.34
N MET A 63 -18.84 16.91 -6.84
CA MET A 63 -17.64 16.89 -7.70
C MET A 63 -17.51 15.57 -8.46
N ILE A 64 -17.70 14.43 -7.79
CA ILE A 64 -17.68 13.11 -8.43
C ILE A 64 -18.76 13.02 -9.52
N ARG A 65 -19.98 13.49 -9.24
CA ARG A 65 -21.08 13.50 -10.21
C ARG A 65 -20.73 14.33 -11.45
N GLN A 66 -20.13 15.51 -11.26
CA GLN A 66 -19.68 16.35 -12.36
C GLN A 66 -18.63 15.64 -13.22
N LEU A 67 -17.60 15.07 -12.59
CA LEU A 67 -16.56 14.31 -13.30
C LEU A 67 -17.11 13.06 -14.02
N SER A 68 -18.08 12.36 -13.43
CA SER A 68 -18.76 11.24 -14.09
C SER A 68 -19.55 11.69 -15.32
N MET A 69 -20.23 12.84 -15.24
CA MET A 69 -20.91 13.42 -16.42
C MET A 69 -19.92 13.79 -17.52
N GLU A 70 -18.74 14.32 -17.16
CA GLU A 70 -17.68 14.62 -18.12
C GLU A 70 -17.10 13.33 -18.75
N GLU A 71 -16.83 12.30 -17.95
CA GLU A 71 -16.37 11.00 -18.45
C GLU A 71 -17.36 10.41 -19.46
N ILE A 72 -18.66 10.43 -19.15
CA ILE A 72 -19.73 9.98 -20.06
C ILE A 72 -19.74 10.80 -21.35
N ARG A 73 -19.66 12.14 -21.26
CA ARG A 73 -19.62 13.02 -22.44
C ARG A 73 -18.39 12.79 -23.31
N LYS A 74 -17.27 12.34 -22.74
CA LYS A 74 -16.05 11.95 -23.46
C LYS A 74 -16.08 10.50 -23.98
N GLY A 75 -17.20 9.80 -23.86
CA GLY A 75 -17.34 8.43 -24.37
C GLY A 75 -16.83 7.35 -23.40
N GLY A 76 -16.68 7.66 -22.11
CA GLY A 76 -16.45 6.67 -21.05
C GLY A 76 -15.03 6.64 -20.49
N VAL A 77 -14.13 7.53 -20.91
CA VAL A 77 -12.79 7.72 -20.31
C VAL A 77 -12.49 9.21 -20.19
N LEU A 78 -12.23 9.70 -18.99
CA LEU A 78 -11.94 11.12 -18.77
C LEU A 78 -10.51 11.48 -19.15
N ASP A 79 -9.55 10.67 -18.68
CA ASP A 79 -8.12 10.83 -18.86
C ASP A 79 -7.37 9.51 -18.65
N VAL A 80 -6.18 9.37 -19.24
CA VAL A 80 -5.29 8.21 -19.10
C VAL A 80 -3.84 8.69 -18.96
N ASP A 81 -3.14 8.21 -17.92
CA ASP A 81 -1.69 8.32 -17.87
C ASP A 81 -1.04 7.30 -18.81
N VAL A 82 -0.60 7.76 -19.97
CA VAL A 82 0.12 6.92 -20.93
C VAL A 82 1.62 6.87 -20.67
N ASN A 83 2.16 7.72 -19.79
CA ASN A 83 3.61 7.88 -19.63
C ASN A 83 4.14 7.12 -18.40
N THR A 84 3.28 6.79 -17.44
CA THR A 84 3.68 6.15 -16.19
C THR A 84 3.23 4.69 -16.15
N VAL A 85 4.21 3.78 -16.03
CA VAL A 85 3.94 2.36 -15.72
C VAL A 85 3.47 2.27 -14.27
N SER A 86 2.25 1.77 -14.06
CA SER A 86 1.68 1.70 -12.72
C SER A 86 2.39 0.65 -11.85
N THR A 87 2.83 1.10 -10.68
CA THR A 87 3.33 0.30 -9.55
C THR A 87 2.77 0.90 -8.25
N ILE A 88 3.06 0.28 -7.09
CA ILE A 88 2.54 0.75 -5.79
C ILE A 88 2.94 2.21 -5.51
N THR A 89 4.13 2.63 -5.92
CA THR A 89 4.67 3.98 -5.66
C THR A 89 4.81 4.83 -6.93
N ALA A 90 4.13 4.47 -8.02
CA ALA A 90 4.33 5.13 -9.31
C ALA A 90 3.73 6.54 -9.40
N PHE A 91 2.68 6.81 -8.61
CA PHE A 91 1.94 8.07 -8.66
C PHE A 91 2.07 8.83 -7.36
N GLY A 92 2.13 10.16 -7.47
CA GLY A 92 1.98 11.05 -6.33
C GLY A 92 0.53 11.12 -5.83
N PRO A 93 0.28 11.83 -4.72
CA PRO A 93 -1.04 11.89 -4.11
C PRO A 93 -2.03 12.70 -4.97
N GLY A 94 -3.20 12.12 -5.22
CA GLY A 94 -4.36 12.78 -5.83
C GLY A 94 -5.49 13.05 -4.83
N TYR A 95 -6.28 14.10 -5.09
CA TYR A 95 -7.37 14.56 -4.24
C TYR A 95 -8.56 15.05 -5.08
N LEU A 96 -9.77 14.96 -4.53
CA LEU A 96 -10.93 15.71 -5.03
C LEU A 96 -10.94 17.11 -4.40
N ASP A 97 -10.83 17.15 -3.07
CA ASP A 97 -10.66 18.36 -2.29
C ASP A 97 -10.02 17.99 -0.95
N LYS A 98 -8.70 18.24 -0.88
CA LYS A 98 -7.85 17.87 0.26
C LYS A 98 -8.32 18.46 1.59
N ALA A 99 -9.06 19.57 1.59
CA ALA A 99 -9.57 20.18 2.82
C ALA A 99 -10.85 19.51 3.33
N LYS A 100 -11.61 18.85 2.45
CA LYS A 100 -12.89 18.21 2.76
C LYS A 100 -12.76 16.71 3.04
N GLU A 101 -11.78 16.06 2.43
CA GLU A 101 -11.58 14.61 2.54
C GLU A 101 -11.13 14.18 3.94
N LYS A 102 -11.82 13.19 4.52
CA LYS A 102 -11.41 12.54 5.78
C LYS A 102 -10.59 11.27 5.55
N ILE A 103 -10.94 10.53 4.52
CA ILE A 103 -10.20 9.38 4.01
C ILE A 103 -9.74 9.76 2.60
N VAL A 104 -8.45 9.59 2.34
CA VAL A 104 -7.79 10.03 1.10
C VAL A 104 -7.23 8.83 0.35
N GLY A 105 -6.98 9.02 -0.94
CA GLY A 105 -6.32 8.03 -1.79
C GLY A 105 -7.03 7.88 -3.13
N LEU A 106 -6.29 8.12 -4.19
CA LEU A 106 -6.70 7.86 -5.58
C LEU A 106 -5.68 6.94 -6.23
N GLN A 107 -6.06 6.27 -7.33
CA GLN A 107 -5.17 5.37 -8.05
C GLN A 107 -4.03 6.09 -8.78
N THR A 108 -4.26 7.36 -9.14
CA THR A 108 -3.30 8.26 -9.79
C THR A 108 -3.29 9.61 -9.07
N ASP A 109 -2.54 10.56 -9.61
CA ASP A 109 -2.42 11.93 -9.13
C ASP A 109 -3.70 12.77 -9.34
N LYS A 110 -4.72 12.27 -10.07
CA LYS A 110 -5.96 13.00 -10.38
C LYS A 110 -7.20 12.10 -10.33
N PRO A 111 -8.37 12.65 -9.96
CA PRO A 111 -9.62 11.91 -10.02
C PRO A 111 -9.97 11.55 -11.48
N PHE A 112 -10.50 10.34 -11.69
CA PHE A 112 -10.90 9.82 -13.00
C PHE A 112 -9.78 9.68 -14.06
N LYS A 113 -8.51 9.87 -13.68
CA LYS A 113 -7.36 9.57 -14.54
C LYS A 113 -6.95 8.11 -14.37
N ARG A 114 -7.06 7.31 -15.43
CA ARG A 114 -6.72 5.88 -15.42
C ARG A 114 -5.22 5.68 -15.62
N ALA A 115 -4.63 4.72 -14.92
CA ALA A 115 -3.25 4.31 -15.17
C ALA A 115 -3.20 3.14 -16.17
N ILE A 116 -2.09 3.02 -16.91
CA ILE A 116 -1.81 1.83 -17.72
C ILE A 116 -1.21 0.69 -16.89
N GLN A 117 -1.59 -0.56 -17.20
CA GLN A 117 -1.13 -1.78 -16.53
C GLN A 117 -0.47 -2.75 -17.54
N PRO A 118 0.71 -2.39 -18.09
CA PRO A 118 1.30 -3.11 -19.23
C PRO A 118 1.82 -4.51 -18.89
N PHE A 119 2.07 -4.85 -17.62
CA PHE A 119 2.46 -6.20 -17.19
C PHE A 119 1.47 -7.29 -17.63
N GLY A 120 0.18 -6.93 -17.74
CA GLY A 120 -0.88 -7.84 -18.23
C GLY A 120 -0.81 -8.10 -19.73
N GLY A 121 -0.38 -7.12 -20.53
CA GLY A 121 -0.29 -7.21 -21.99
C GLY A 121 -0.26 -5.85 -22.67
N ILE A 122 0.86 -5.51 -23.30
CA ILE A 122 1.07 -4.19 -23.94
C ILE A 122 0.13 -3.94 -25.11
N ARG A 123 -0.14 -4.96 -25.93
CA ARG A 123 -1.05 -4.85 -27.09
C ARG A 123 -2.45 -4.40 -26.68
N MET A 124 -2.94 -4.84 -25.52
CA MET A 124 -4.26 -4.47 -25.02
C MET A 124 -4.27 -3.04 -24.51
N VAL A 125 -3.18 -2.61 -23.86
CA VAL A 125 -3.01 -1.21 -23.44
C VAL A 125 -2.99 -0.28 -24.65
N GLU A 126 -2.24 -0.61 -25.70
CA GLU A 126 -2.19 0.18 -26.94
C GLU A 126 -3.57 0.29 -27.60
N GLN A 127 -4.28 -0.84 -27.74
CA GLN A 127 -5.62 -0.86 -28.34
C GLN A 127 -6.63 -0.07 -27.51
N ALA A 128 -6.61 -0.21 -26.18
CA ALA A 128 -7.49 0.53 -25.29
C ALA A 128 -7.21 2.03 -25.35
N CYS A 129 -5.95 2.45 -25.26
CA CYS A 129 -5.58 3.86 -25.37
C CYS A 129 -6.04 4.45 -26.71
N LYS A 130 -5.74 3.77 -27.82
CA LYS A 130 -6.13 4.20 -29.17
C LYS A 130 -7.64 4.34 -29.32
N ALA A 131 -8.43 3.44 -28.74
CA ALA A 131 -9.89 3.48 -28.79
C ALA A 131 -10.48 4.74 -28.13
N TYR A 132 -9.76 5.34 -27.19
CA TYR A 132 -10.15 6.58 -26.50
C TYR A 132 -9.30 7.80 -26.90
N GLY A 133 -8.55 7.72 -28.01
CA GLY A 133 -7.77 8.84 -28.53
C GLY A 133 -6.45 9.13 -27.83
N PHE A 134 -5.92 8.17 -27.05
CA PHE A 134 -4.62 8.25 -26.40
C PHE A 134 -3.57 7.41 -27.15
N GLU A 135 -2.33 7.87 -27.17
CA GLU A 135 -1.21 7.15 -27.79
C GLU A 135 -0.20 6.74 -26.72
N VAL A 136 0.17 5.45 -26.69
CA VAL A 136 1.17 4.93 -25.76
C VAL A 136 2.57 5.25 -26.31
N PRO A 137 3.48 5.83 -25.50
CA PRO A 137 4.85 6.10 -25.92
C PRO A 137 5.58 4.86 -26.45
N LYS A 138 6.36 5.05 -27.51
CA LYS A 138 7.14 3.97 -28.15
C LYS A 138 8.13 3.33 -27.18
N GLU A 139 8.66 4.10 -26.24
CA GLU A 139 9.56 3.63 -25.20
C GLU A 139 8.88 2.61 -24.27
N ILE A 140 7.62 2.85 -23.89
CA ILE A 140 6.85 1.90 -23.07
C ILE A 140 6.53 0.65 -23.87
N ILE A 141 6.12 0.81 -25.13
CA ILE A 141 5.88 -0.34 -26.02
C ILE A 141 7.14 -1.20 -26.08
N LYS A 142 8.30 -0.58 -26.36
CA LYS A 142 9.61 -1.24 -26.41
C LYS A 142 9.94 -1.99 -25.11
N ILE A 143 9.72 -1.37 -23.96
CA ILE A 143 9.96 -2.03 -22.66
C ILE A 143 9.17 -3.33 -22.54
N PHE A 144 7.88 -3.32 -22.90
CA PHE A 144 7.00 -4.47 -22.72
C PHE A 144 6.92 -5.43 -23.92
N THR A 145 7.66 -5.14 -25.00
CA THR A 145 7.87 -6.06 -26.13
C THR A 145 9.27 -6.68 -26.14
N GLU A 146 10.31 -5.93 -25.76
CA GLU A 146 11.71 -6.35 -25.88
C GLU A 146 12.37 -6.71 -24.55
N TYR A 147 12.11 -5.96 -23.47
CA TYR A 147 12.83 -6.12 -22.20
C TYR A 147 12.05 -6.92 -21.15
N ARG A 148 10.76 -6.64 -21.01
CA ARG A 148 9.88 -7.23 -20.01
C ARG A 148 8.71 -7.93 -20.68
N LYS A 149 8.81 -9.25 -20.82
CA LYS A 149 7.71 -10.09 -21.28
C LYS A 149 6.45 -9.88 -20.42
N THR A 150 5.28 -9.80 -21.07
CA THR A 150 3.98 -9.63 -20.41
C THR A 150 3.27 -10.97 -20.17
N HIS A 151 2.25 -10.98 -19.31
CA HIS A 151 1.39 -12.15 -19.11
C HIS A 151 0.75 -12.60 -20.42
N ASN A 152 0.13 -11.68 -21.17
CA ASN A 152 -0.49 -11.98 -22.46
C ASN A 152 0.49 -12.70 -23.41
N GLN A 153 1.70 -12.17 -23.60
CA GLN A 153 2.68 -12.82 -24.49
C GLN A 153 3.09 -14.21 -23.96
N GLY A 154 3.29 -14.35 -22.64
CA GLY A 154 3.59 -15.64 -22.01
C GLY A 154 2.52 -16.70 -22.24
N VAL A 155 1.25 -16.32 -22.11
CA VAL A 155 0.11 -17.21 -22.37
C VAL A 155 0.06 -17.63 -23.84
N PHE A 156 0.19 -16.69 -24.77
CA PHE A 156 0.09 -16.97 -26.19
C PHE A 156 1.27 -17.78 -26.74
N ASP A 157 2.46 -17.67 -26.15
CA ASP A 157 3.60 -18.53 -26.49
C ASP A 157 3.37 -19.99 -26.06
N ALA A 158 2.62 -20.21 -24.98
CA ALA A 158 2.34 -21.54 -24.43
C ALA A 158 1.05 -22.19 -24.99
N TYR A 159 0.15 -21.42 -25.60
CA TYR A 159 -1.08 -21.94 -26.18
C TYR A 159 -0.84 -22.94 -27.31
N THR A 160 -1.60 -24.04 -27.28
CA THR A 160 -1.68 -24.99 -28.39
C THR A 160 -2.58 -24.44 -29.51
N ASP A 161 -2.44 -25.00 -30.71
CA ASP A 161 -3.29 -24.62 -31.84
C ASP A 161 -4.77 -24.93 -31.60
N GLU A 162 -5.06 -26.00 -30.88
CA GLU A 162 -6.42 -26.35 -30.47
C GLU A 162 -7.01 -25.31 -29.52
N MET A 163 -6.26 -24.86 -28.51
CA MET A 163 -6.71 -23.80 -27.60
C MET A 163 -7.00 -22.50 -28.37
N ARG A 164 -6.14 -22.13 -29.32
CA ARG A 164 -6.33 -20.95 -30.17
C ARG A 164 -7.58 -21.10 -31.05
N LEU A 165 -7.81 -22.29 -31.62
CA LEU A 165 -8.97 -22.57 -32.46
C LEU A 165 -10.27 -22.51 -31.66
N ALA A 166 -10.32 -23.12 -30.47
CA ALA A 166 -11.48 -23.07 -29.59
C ALA A 166 -11.85 -21.63 -29.19
N ARG A 167 -10.85 -20.80 -28.91
CA ARG A 167 -11.03 -19.37 -28.63
C ARG A 167 -11.57 -18.61 -29.85
N LYS A 168 -10.98 -18.85 -31.03
CA LYS A 168 -11.40 -18.20 -32.29
C LYS A 168 -12.82 -18.60 -32.69
N ALA A 169 -13.21 -19.85 -32.46
CA ALA A 169 -14.54 -20.38 -32.73
C ALA A 169 -15.59 -19.95 -31.71
N GLY A 170 -15.22 -19.25 -30.64
CA GLY A 170 -16.14 -18.81 -29.61
C GLY A 170 -16.58 -19.91 -28.62
N ILE A 171 -15.94 -21.08 -28.66
CA ILE A 171 -16.25 -22.22 -27.77
C ILE A 171 -15.79 -21.91 -26.35
N ILE A 172 -14.60 -21.31 -26.20
CA ILE A 172 -14.06 -20.84 -24.93
C ILE A 172 -13.71 -19.36 -25.08
N THR A 173 -14.45 -18.49 -24.40
CA THR A 173 -14.27 -17.03 -24.48
C THR A 173 -14.14 -16.41 -23.09
N GLY A 174 -13.58 -15.20 -23.02
CA GLY A 174 -13.44 -14.46 -21.77
C GLY A 174 -12.43 -15.05 -20.78
N LEU A 175 -11.44 -15.81 -21.27
CA LEU A 175 -10.32 -16.24 -20.43
C LEU A 175 -9.45 -15.03 -20.03
N PRO A 176 -8.81 -15.05 -18.86
CA PRO A 176 -7.92 -13.97 -18.40
C PRO A 176 -6.55 -14.03 -19.09
N ASP A 177 -6.54 -14.09 -20.42
CA ASP A 177 -5.35 -14.08 -21.27
C ASP A 177 -4.92 -12.67 -21.70
N ALA A 178 -5.80 -11.68 -21.52
CA ALA A 178 -5.62 -10.30 -21.99
C ALA A 178 -5.82 -9.24 -20.90
N TYR A 179 -6.04 -9.65 -19.64
CA TYR A 179 -6.25 -8.76 -18.50
C TYR A 179 -5.90 -9.45 -17.18
N GLY A 180 -5.83 -8.69 -16.09
CA GLY A 180 -5.54 -9.24 -14.77
C GLY A 180 -6.62 -10.22 -14.32
N ARG A 181 -6.23 -11.45 -13.91
CA ARG A 181 -7.17 -12.52 -13.52
C ARG A 181 -8.14 -12.16 -12.39
N GLY A 182 -7.81 -11.16 -11.57
CA GLY A 182 -8.60 -10.77 -10.40
C GLY A 182 -8.80 -11.92 -9.42
N ARG A 183 -9.97 -11.98 -8.79
CA ARG A 183 -10.41 -13.05 -7.86
C ARG A 183 -9.43 -13.35 -6.71
N ILE A 184 -8.64 -12.36 -6.33
CA ILE A 184 -7.76 -12.38 -5.15
C ILE A 184 -8.26 -11.30 -4.21
N ILE A 185 -8.57 -11.70 -2.98
CA ILE A 185 -8.95 -10.78 -1.92
C ILE A 185 -7.82 -10.77 -0.91
N GLY A 186 -7.03 -9.70 -0.90
CA GLY A 186 -6.10 -9.44 0.19
C GLY A 186 -6.89 -9.18 1.47
N ASP A 187 -6.39 -9.66 2.61
CA ASP A 187 -7.02 -9.35 3.89
C ASP A 187 -6.54 -7.97 4.38
N TYR A 188 -7.11 -6.91 3.80
CA TYR A 188 -6.69 -5.53 4.01
C TYR A 188 -6.82 -5.06 5.46
N ARG A 189 -7.66 -5.73 6.26
CA ARG A 189 -7.84 -5.48 7.70
C ARG A 189 -6.59 -5.78 8.52
N ARG A 190 -5.65 -6.56 7.98
CA ARG A 190 -4.38 -6.87 8.65
C ARG A 190 -3.53 -5.62 8.86
N VAL A 191 -3.51 -4.70 7.90
CA VAL A 191 -2.70 -3.48 8.00
C VAL A 191 -3.16 -2.61 9.19
N PRO A 192 -4.44 -2.22 9.33
CA PRO A 192 -4.87 -1.44 10.50
C PRO A 192 -4.82 -2.21 11.82
N LEU A 193 -4.95 -3.55 11.81
CA LEU A 193 -4.90 -4.34 13.05
C LEU A 193 -3.46 -4.55 13.57
N TYR A 194 -2.51 -4.81 12.67
CA TYR A 194 -1.14 -5.25 13.02
C TYR A 194 -0.04 -4.24 12.68
N GLY A 195 -0.28 -3.31 11.76
CA GLY A 195 0.75 -2.46 11.19
C GLY A 195 1.67 -3.20 10.20
N LEU A 196 2.38 -2.45 9.35
CA LEU A 196 3.23 -3.03 8.30
C LEU A 196 4.45 -3.77 8.88
N ASP A 197 5.11 -3.21 9.88
CA ASP A 197 6.32 -3.81 10.49
C ASP A 197 6.06 -5.23 10.99
N PHE A 198 4.95 -5.43 11.72
CA PHE A 198 4.59 -6.76 12.22
C PHE A 198 4.35 -7.72 11.06
N LEU A 199 3.62 -7.30 10.02
CA LEU A 199 3.33 -8.14 8.86
C LEU A 199 4.59 -8.50 8.07
N ILE A 200 5.50 -7.55 7.88
CA ILE A 200 6.80 -7.75 7.23
C ILE A 200 7.64 -8.75 8.02
N GLU A 201 7.75 -8.59 9.34
CA GLU A 201 8.50 -9.52 10.19
C GLU A 201 7.91 -10.94 10.16
N ARG A 202 6.58 -11.08 10.20
CA ARG A 202 5.93 -12.41 10.04
C ARG A 202 6.23 -13.04 8.68
N LYS A 203 6.31 -12.25 7.61
CA LYS A 203 6.68 -12.75 6.27
C LYS A 203 8.16 -13.16 6.19
N LYS A 204 9.07 -12.40 6.81
CA LYS A 204 10.49 -12.78 6.91
C LYS A 204 10.69 -14.06 7.72
N GLU A 205 9.96 -14.23 8.83
CA GLU A 205 9.96 -15.48 9.60
C GLU A 205 9.47 -16.67 8.75
N ALA A 206 8.36 -16.50 8.01
CA ALA A 206 7.85 -17.53 7.11
C ALA A 206 8.87 -17.89 6.00
N LEU A 207 9.54 -16.90 5.41
CA LEU A 207 10.58 -17.13 4.42
C LEU A 207 11.79 -17.89 4.98
N LYS A 208 12.18 -17.62 6.23
CA LYS A 208 13.25 -18.36 6.93
C LYS A 208 12.89 -19.82 7.18
N GLN A 209 11.61 -20.11 7.38
CA GLN A 209 11.11 -21.48 7.59
C GLN A 209 11.01 -22.30 6.30
N LEU A 210 11.03 -21.67 5.12
CA LEU A 210 11.05 -22.37 3.83
C LEU A 210 12.45 -22.94 3.51
N THR A 211 12.83 -24.00 4.21
CA THR A 211 14.10 -24.73 4.02
C THR A 211 13.89 -26.09 3.35
N GLY A 212 14.90 -26.62 2.67
CA GLY A 212 14.85 -27.95 2.06
C GLY A 212 15.57 -27.99 0.71
N VAL A 213 15.34 -29.07 -0.04
CA VAL A 213 15.84 -29.22 -1.42
C VAL A 213 15.18 -28.17 -2.31
N MET A 214 15.99 -27.44 -3.07
CA MET A 214 15.54 -26.34 -3.94
C MET A 214 14.86 -26.86 -5.22
N THR A 215 13.61 -27.30 -5.09
CA THR A 215 12.72 -27.61 -6.22
C THR A 215 12.13 -26.33 -6.81
N ASP A 216 11.63 -26.39 -8.05
CA ASP A 216 10.94 -25.26 -8.71
C ASP A 216 9.84 -24.65 -7.84
N ASP A 217 9.06 -25.50 -7.15
CA ASP A 217 7.99 -25.06 -6.25
C ASP A 217 8.53 -24.33 -5.01
N LEU A 218 9.63 -24.82 -4.41
CA LEU A 218 10.23 -24.18 -3.25
C LEU A 218 10.87 -22.84 -3.64
N ILE A 219 11.61 -22.81 -4.75
CA ILE A 219 12.22 -21.60 -5.29
C ILE A 219 11.15 -20.55 -5.56
N ARG A 220 10.09 -20.91 -6.31
CA ARG A 220 8.97 -20.01 -6.62
C ARG A 220 8.31 -19.46 -5.36
N ARG A 221 8.02 -20.30 -4.36
CA ARG A 221 7.41 -19.85 -3.09
C ARG A 221 8.29 -18.86 -2.32
N ARG A 222 9.61 -19.07 -2.33
CA ARG A 222 10.57 -18.16 -1.69
C ARG A 222 10.64 -16.81 -2.40
N GLU A 223 10.63 -16.81 -3.72
CA GLU A 223 10.55 -15.60 -4.54
C GLU A 223 9.24 -14.85 -4.30
N GLU A 224 8.09 -15.53 -4.35
CA GLU A 224 6.77 -14.95 -4.10
C GLU A 224 6.66 -14.32 -2.69
N LEU A 225 7.24 -14.93 -1.66
CA LEU A 225 7.30 -14.33 -0.32
C LEU A 225 8.18 -13.10 -0.28
N THR A 226 9.28 -13.09 -1.03
CA THR A 226 10.18 -11.93 -1.13
C THR A 226 9.48 -10.76 -1.83
N GLU A 227 8.74 -11.00 -2.90
CA GLU A 227 7.91 -9.97 -3.56
C GLU A 227 6.80 -9.44 -2.64
N GLN A 228 6.19 -10.31 -1.82
CA GLN A 228 5.21 -9.87 -0.82
C GLN A 228 5.82 -8.97 0.26
N ILE A 229 7.06 -9.24 0.68
CA ILE A 229 7.80 -8.38 1.62
C ILE A 229 8.06 -7.02 0.96
N ARG A 230 8.59 -7.01 -0.26
CA ARG A 230 8.87 -5.78 -1.00
C ARG A 230 7.61 -4.95 -1.22
N ALA A 231 6.48 -5.57 -1.57
CA ALA A 231 5.22 -4.89 -1.75
C ALA A 231 4.68 -4.24 -0.46
N LEU A 232 4.87 -4.88 0.70
CA LEU A 232 4.53 -4.28 2.00
C LEU A 232 5.44 -3.09 2.34
N GLU A 233 6.72 -3.15 1.98
CA GLU A 233 7.66 -2.04 2.14
C GLU A 233 7.33 -0.88 1.18
N GLU A 234 6.94 -1.17 -0.05
CA GLU A 234 6.41 -0.18 -1.02
C GLU A 234 5.13 0.47 -0.52
N LEU A 235 4.22 -0.30 0.08
CA LEU A 235 3.00 0.24 0.68
C LEU A 235 3.35 1.23 1.80
N GLY A 236 4.39 0.95 2.61
CA GLY A 236 4.88 1.90 3.61
C GLY A 236 5.46 3.17 3.00
N ARG A 237 6.19 3.06 1.88
CA ARG A 237 6.77 4.20 1.14
C ARG A 237 5.73 5.07 0.43
N MET A 238 4.61 4.49 -0.01
CA MET A 238 3.52 5.19 -0.69
C MET A 238 2.82 6.21 0.24
N VAL A 239 2.90 6.02 1.56
CA VAL A 239 2.20 6.88 2.51
C VAL A 239 3.02 8.15 2.74
N GLU A 240 2.51 9.29 2.29
CA GLU A 240 3.09 10.62 2.54
C GLU A 240 2.33 11.42 3.62
N ARG A 241 1.12 11.00 3.98
CA ARG A 241 0.25 11.62 4.98
C ARG A 241 -0.27 10.56 5.95
N LEU A 242 -0.25 10.86 7.25
CA LEU A 242 -0.80 10.00 8.28
C LEU A 242 -1.97 10.69 8.97
N VAL A 243 -3.04 9.92 9.16
CA VAL A 243 -4.14 10.27 10.06
C VAL A 243 -4.01 9.38 11.28
N VAL A 244 -3.82 9.99 12.44
CA VAL A 244 -3.82 9.30 13.73
C VAL A 244 -5.22 9.42 14.31
N LEU A 245 -5.90 8.30 14.48
CA LEU A 245 -7.16 8.21 15.18
C LEU A 245 -6.91 7.79 16.63
N ALA A 246 -7.45 8.55 17.58
CA ALA A 246 -7.49 8.19 18.99
C ALA A 246 -8.89 8.42 19.52
N GLU A 247 -9.45 7.42 20.21
CA GLU A 247 -10.77 7.51 20.86
C GLU A 247 -11.90 7.96 19.91
N GLY A 248 -11.89 7.46 18.67
CA GLY A 248 -12.88 7.80 17.65
C GLY A 248 -12.75 9.21 17.07
N ARG A 249 -11.67 9.92 17.37
CA ARG A 249 -11.39 11.28 16.87
C ARG A 249 -10.06 11.31 16.13
N VAL A 250 -9.92 12.26 15.21
CA VAL A 250 -8.65 12.57 14.55
C VAL A 250 -7.76 13.30 15.55
N ALA A 251 -6.76 12.61 16.09
CA ALA A 251 -5.77 13.18 17.00
C ALA A 251 -4.64 13.89 16.24
N ALA A 252 -4.31 13.42 15.04
CA ALA A 252 -3.45 14.14 14.13
C ALA A 252 -3.76 13.83 12.68
N ASP A 253 -3.44 14.80 11.83
CA ASP A 253 -3.61 14.70 10.40
C ASP A 253 -2.56 15.59 9.72
N GLY A 254 -1.62 14.98 9.00
CA GLY A 254 -0.53 15.74 8.41
C GLY A 254 0.50 14.89 7.69
N PRO A 255 1.52 15.53 7.10
CA PRO A 255 2.62 14.81 6.45
C PRO A 255 3.24 13.79 7.39
N VAL A 256 3.61 12.61 6.87
CA VAL A 256 4.18 11.51 7.65
C VAL A 256 5.31 12.00 8.52
N ARG A 257 6.28 12.72 7.93
CA ARG A 257 7.42 13.28 8.67
C ARG A 257 7.00 14.10 9.89
N ARG A 258 6.02 14.99 9.74
CA ARG A 258 5.52 15.81 10.86
C ARG A 258 4.87 14.93 11.92
N VAL A 259 3.95 14.05 11.51
CA VAL A 259 3.15 13.24 12.43
C VAL A 259 4.02 12.23 13.18
N VAL A 260 4.95 11.57 12.48
CA VAL A 260 5.78 10.52 13.08
C VAL A 260 6.94 11.05 13.91
N SER A 261 7.34 12.30 13.71
CA SER A 261 8.39 12.95 14.49
C SER A 261 7.87 13.66 15.73
N ASP A 262 6.56 13.87 15.84
CA ASP A 262 5.92 14.42 17.04
C ASP A 262 5.73 13.33 18.10
N ALA A 263 6.78 13.11 18.90
CA ALA A 263 6.77 12.10 19.94
C ALA A 263 5.69 12.34 21.02
N ALA A 264 5.36 13.60 21.31
CA ALA A 264 4.35 13.93 22.31
C ALA A 264 2.95 13.56 21.83
N LEU A 265 2.62 13.92 20.58
CA LEU A 265 1.41 13.48 19.90
C LEU A 265 1.31 11.96 19.89
N LEU A 266 2.32 11.27 19.37
CA LEU A 266 2.27 9.81 19.26
C LEU A 266 2.12 9.15 20.63
N ALA A 267 2.85 9.61 21.65
CA ALA A 267 2.73 9.10 23.00
C ALA A 267 1.31 9.31 23.57
N SER A 268 0.70 10.47 23.32
CA SER A 268 -0.68 10.77 23.75
C SER A 268 -1.72 9.86 23.10
N THR A 269 -1.43 9.34 21.90
CA THR A 269 -2.30 8.41 21.17
C THR A 269 -1.87 6.96 21.33
N GLY A 270 -0.83 6.68 22.11
CA GLY A 270 -0.30 5.33 22.31
C GLY A 270 0.56 4.75 21.20
N LEU A 271 0.92 5.58 20.22
CA LEU A 271 1.84 5.24 19.16
C LEU A 271 3.27 5.57 19.60
N ARG A 272 4.25 5.02 18.87
CA ARG A 272 5.65 5.40 19.03
C ARG A 272 6.19 5.96 17.73
N PRO A 273 7.17 6.88 17.82
CA PRO A 273 7.93 7.28 16.65
C PRO A 273 8.63 6.05 16.03
N PRO A 274 8.83 6.02 14.71
CA PRO A 274 9.65 5.03 14.02
C PRO A 274 11.02 4.87 14.68
N GLY A 275 11.63 3.69 14.58
CA GLY A 275 12.93 3.41 15.21
C GLY A 275 14.03 4.39 14.80
N THR A 276 14.00 4.87 13.56
CA THR A 276 14.90 5.93 13.03
C THR A 276 14.71 7.24 13.76
N VAL A 277 13.48 7.76 13.84
CA VAL A 277 13.13 8.96 14.60
C VAL A 277 13.51 8.81 16.08
N ALA A 278 13.17 7.66 16.70
CA ALA A 278 13.49 7.38 18.10
C ALA A 278 15.02 7.35 18.35
N ALA A 279 15.78 6.77 17.43
CA ALA A 279 17.25 6.77 17.50
C ALA A 279 17.82 8.19 17.40
N MET A 280 17.33 9.00 16.46
CA MET A 280 17.76 10.39 16.34
C MET A 280 17.40 11.24 17.55
N GLN A 281 16.22 11.05 18.13
CA GLN A 281 15.82 11.69 19.39
C GLN A 281 16.75 11.29 20.55
N ALA A 282 17.17 10.02 20.61
CA ALA A 282 18.14 9.56 21.61
C ALA A 282 19.52 10.17 21.39
N PHE A 283 19.99 10.30 20.14
CA PHE A 283 21.24 10.99 19.82
C PHE A 283 21.20 12.47 20.19
N ALA A 284 20.10 13.16 19.89
CA ALA A 284 19.90 14.55 20.30
C ALA A 284 19.88 14.70 21.82
N ALA A 285 19.21 13.79 22.54
CA ALA A 285 19.20 13.77 24.01
C ALA A 285 20.59 13.48 24.63
N ALA A 286 21.45 12.74 23.92
CA ALA A 286 22.84 12.50 24.30
C ALA A 286 23.79 13.67 23.95
N GLY A 287 23.26 14.78 23.41
CA GLY A 287 24.02 15.99 23.09
C GLY A 287 24.60 16.05 21.68
N LEU A 288 24.28 15.08 20.80
CA LEU A 288 24.70 15.15 19.40
C LEU A 288 23.82 16.16 18.64
N PRO A 289 24.38 17.12 17.90
CA PRO A 289 23.61 18.16 17.21
C PRO A 289 22.99 17.63 15.91
N VAL A 290 21.97 16.77 16.03
CA VAL A 290 21.26 16.14 14.92
C VAL A 290 19.79 16.57 14.86
N ARG A 291 19.22 16.63 13.64
CA ARG A 291 17.78 16.69 13.44
C ARG A 291 17.14 15.37 13.86
N THR A 292 15.93 15.43 14.41
CA THR A 292 15.24 14.27 14.99
C THR A 292 14.15 13.68 14.10
N ASP A 293 13.98 14.21 12.90
CA ASP A 293 12.92 13.86 11.96
C ASP A 293 13.40 12.98 10.80
N CYS A 294 14.53 12.28 10.97
CA CYS A 294 15.02 11.32 9.98
C CYS A 294 14.13 10.07 9.93
N LEU A 295 13.62 9.75 8.75
CA LEU A 295 12.66 8.66 8.54
C LEU A 295 13.32 7.39 8.03
N THR A 296 14.41 7.50 7.26
CA THR A 296 15.12 6.37 6.66
C THR A 296 16.46 6.13 7.33
N VAL A 297 17.01 4.92 7.17
CA VAL A 297 18.36 4.59 7.66
C VAL A 297 19.41 5.45 6.97
N ASP A 298 19.25 5.75 5.68
CA ASP A 298 20.16 6.64 4.95
C ASP A 298 20.14 8.06 5.51
N GLU A 299 18.96 8.63 5.78
CA GLU A 299 18.84 9.95 6.43
C GLU A 299 19.49 9.98 7.81
N VAL A 300 19.37 8.88 8.57
CA VAL A 300 20.06 8.74 9.88
C VAL A 300 21.57 8.71 9.69
N CYS A 301 22.07 7.87 8.77
CA CYS A 301 23.50 7.74 8.49
C CYS A 301 24.12 9.07 8.04
N ASP A 302 23.48 9.77 7.10
CA ASP A 302 23.96 11.04 6.56
C ASP A 302 23.97 12.12 7.65
N GLU A 303 22.92 12.17 8.47
CA GLU A 303 22.81 13.17 9.53
C GLU A 303 23.80 12.93 10.68
N VAL A 304 23.99 11.67 11.09
CA VAL A 304 24.99 11.32 12.10
C VAL A 304 26.40 11.58 11.57
N ALA A 305 26.69 11.26 10.31
CA ALA A 305 27.98 11.56 9.68
C ALA A 305 28.25 13.06 9.61
N ARG A 306 27.22 13.87 9.29
CA ARG A 306 27.28 15.34 9.33
C ARG A 306 27.58 15.85 10.74
N ALA A 307 26.86 15.37 11.75
CA ALA A 307 27.03 15.82 13.14
C ALA A 307 28.34 15.35 13.79
N ALA A 308 28.90 14.22 13.35
CA ALA A 308 30.16 13.67 13.83
C ALA A 308 31.42 14.30 13.18
N GLY A 309 31.28 15.32 12.32
CA GLY A 309 32.42 16.05 11.76
C GLY A 309 32.95 15.52 10.42
N GLY A 310 32.11 14.88 9.60
CA GLY A 310 32.41 14.66 8.18
C GLY A 310 33.50 13.62 7.91
N VAL A 311 33.20 12.34 8.17
CA VAL A 311 33.90 11.26 7.47
C VAL A 311 33.35 11.25 6.04
N ARG A 312 34.11 11.82 5.09
CA ARG A 312 33.85 11.63 3.66
C ARG A 312 33.83 10.13 3.40
N ARG A 313 32.75 9.61 2.82
CA ARG A 313 32.76 8.28 2.19
C ARG A 313 33.89 8.29 1.14
N ALA A 314 34.87 7.42 1.31
CA ALA A 314 35.79 7.01 0.25
C ALA A 314 35.11 5.92 -0.58
#